data_AF-A0A1H1D9A4-F1
#
_entry.id   AF-A0A1H1D9A4-F1
#
_cell.length_a   1.000
_cell.length_b   1.000
_cell.length_c   1.000
_cell.angle_alpha   90.00
_cell.angle_beta   90.00
_cell.angle_gamma   90.00
#
_symmetry.space_group_name_H-M   'P 1'
#
loop_
_entity.id
_entity.type
_entity.pdbx_description
1 polymer ?
#
loop_
_entity_poly.entity_id
_entity_poly.type
_entity_poly.pdbx_seq_one_letter_code
_entity_poly.pdbx_strand_id
1 'polypeptide(L)'
;MRPVTKQPRHAKYSPPQKLLLGGTVAALFQKIAGVTSATPTYQIPLTLALQVLLDHVTGLRIRRITPAEQTVLASGLMQRISKIYKTAALPLTDELGAFCSYCGTALPGLIEVEHALPKSHFPYYAVEWKNFLLACSPCNTCKADDPDRKTATSWAQAFSPTEQQLHNSIRQQHYIWPDLNAGCWQALPNQLQYLDPKVQTWTVLNAAESVSAGIRLTAYDVIQHKVLANLDASIGGGPFGDVEVAVVVSDANGRATEMIDLLGLNADSSSVFDRRLMNRTRAWFDALEECRLLSRVDPDPKHNWLWPITLRRAASSGFYSVWLTVMQAFDNSHGTHYAKAFVNDSASKLYYPSTNISQLPC
;
A
#
# COMPACT_ATOMS: atom_id res chain seq x y z
N MET A 1 3.73 -0.18 7.51
CA MET A 1 3.08 0.81 6.60
C MET A 1 3.29 2.22 7.12
N ARG A 2 3.24 3.25 6.26
CA ARG A 2 3.20 4.67 6.70
C ARG A 2 1.74 5.07 6.98
N PRO A 3 1.40 5.55 8.18
CA PRO A 3 0.06 6.05 8.46
C PRO A 3 -0.16 7.40 7.76
N VAL A 4 -1.36 7.62 7.22
CA VAL A 4 -1.71 8.84 6.48
C VAL A 4 -3.08 9.38 6.91
N THR A 5 -3.21 10.71 6.93
CA THR A 5 -4.49 11.40 7.13
C THR A 5 -5.05 11.75 5.75
N LYS A 6 -5.81 10.81 5.17
CA LYS A 6 -6.47 11.01 3.88
C LYS A 6 -7.77 11.77 4.05
N GLN A 7 -7.93 12.85 3.30
CA GLN A 7 -9.14 13.66 3.26
C GLN A 7 -10.32 12.80 2.80
N PRO A 8 -11.53 13.05 3.31
CA PRO A 8 -12.72 12.27 2.93
C PRO A 8 -13.14 12.49 1.47
N ARG A 9 -12.64 13.55 0.83
CA ARG A 9 -12.84 13.92 -0.57
C ARG A 9 -11.65 14.75 -1.05
N HIS A 10 -11.42 14.78 -2.37
CA HIS A 10 -10.40 15.63 -2.98
C HIS A 10 -11.01 16.53 -4.05
N ALA A 11 -10.71 17.84 -4.03
CA ALA A 11 -11.34 18.82 -4.93
C ALA A 11 -11.08 18.54 -6.42
N LYS A 12 -9.92 17.95 -6.76
CA LYS A 12 -9.56 17.56 -8.12
C LYS A 12 -10.07 16.17 -8.53
N TYR A 13 -10.80 15.47 -7.67
CA TYR A 13 -11.47 14.21 -7.99
C TYR A 13 -12.98 14.35 -7.83
N SER A 14 -13.68 14.54 -8.94
CA SER A 14 -15.13 14.75 -8.96
C SER A 14 -15.78 13.84 -10.01
N PRO A 15 -16.20 12.62 -9.63
CA PRO A 15 -16.95 11.74 -10.52
C PRO A 15 -18.19 12.44 -11.09
N PRO A 16 -18.53 12.21 -12.38
CA PRO A 16 -19.70 12.83 -12.98
C PRO A 16 -20.99 12.27 -12.37
N GLN A 17 -21.98 13.11 -12.10
CA GLN A 17 -23.27 12.66 -11.57
C GLN A 17 -24.09 11.84 -12.59
N LYS A 18 -23.84 12.05 -13.89
CA LYS A 18 -24.52 11.37 -14.99
C LYS A 18 -23.50 10.87 -16.01
N LEU A 19 -23.78 9.72 -16.61
CA LEU A 19 -22.98 9.12 -17.67
C LEU A 19 -23.71 9.26 -18.99
N LEU A 20 -23.00 9.77 -20.01
CA LEU A 20 -23.45 9.71 -21.39
C LEU A 20 -22.91 8.42 -22.02
N LEU A 21 -23.82 7.51 -22.34
CA LEU A 21 -23.54 6.23 -22.97
C LEU A 21 -23.70 6.33 -24.48
N GLY A 22 -22.99 5.48 -25.22
CA GLY A 22 -23.13 5.37 -26.67
C GLY A 22 -23.03 3.91 -27.13
N GLY A 23 -23.36 3.66 -28.40
CA GLY A 23 -23.26 2.34 -29.03
C GLY A 23 -24.14 1.29 -28.33
N THR A 24 -23.63 0.06 -28.24
CA THR A 24 -24.36 -1.10 -27.67
C THR A 24 -24.85 -0.86 -26.25
N VAL A 25 -24.05 -0.18 -25.40
CA VAL A 25 -24.43 0.10 -24.01
C VAL A 25 -25.64 1.04 -23.95
N ALA A 26 -25.68 2.07 -24.81
CA ALA A 26 -26.83 2.97 -24.90
C ALA A 26 -28.08 2.25 -25.41
N ALA A 27 -27.94 1.38 -26.42
CA ALA A 27 -29.06 0.60 -26.96
C ALA A 27 -29.66 -0.34 -25.91
N LEU A 28 -28.82 -1.00 -25.11
CA LEU A 28 -29.28 -1.88 -24.03
C LEU A 28 -30.02 -1.12 -22.93
N PHE A 29 -29.56 0.06 -22.52
CA PHE A 29 -30.30 0.87 -21.54
C PHE A 29 -31.63 1.40 -22.09
N GLN A 30 -31.67 1.79 -23.37
CA GLN A 30 -32.92 2.18 -24.02
C GLN A 30 -33.93 1.03 -24.07
N LYS A 31 -33.46 -0.20 -24.33
CA LYS A 31 -34.26 -1.43 -24.27
C LYS A 31 -34.81 -1.69 -22.85
N ILE A 32 -33.97 -1.53 -21.81
CA ILE A 32 -34.39 -1.65 -20.40
C ILE A 32 -35.47 -0.60 -20.09
N ALA A 33 -35.23 0.66 -20.46
CA ALA A 33 -36.13 1.78 -20.21
C ALA A 33 -37.43 1.73 -21.06
N GLY A 34 -37.49 0.91 -22.11
CA GLY A 34 -38.65 0.84 -23.00
C GLY A 34 -38.79 2.07 -23.90
N VAL A 35 -37.67 2.69 -24.28
CA VAL A 35 -37.66 3.84 -25.19
C VAL A 35 -38.09 3.38 -26.58
N THR A 36 -39.09 4.04 -27.15
CA THR A 36 -39.71 3.68 -28.44
C THR A 36 -38.95 4.20 -29.65
N SER A 37 -38.21 5.31 -29.52
CA SER A 37 -37.40 5.90 -30.58
C SER A 37 -35.93 5.88 -30.20
N ALA A 38 -35.17 4.98 -30.82
CA ALA A 38 -33.77 4.77 -30.48
C ALA A 38 -32.90 5.98 -30.81
N THR A 39 -32.09 6.43 -29.85
CA THR A 39 -31.09 7.48 -30.00
C THR A 39 -29.67 6.89 -30.00
N PRO A 40 -28.69 7.53 -30.67
CA PRO A 40 -27.29 7.06 -30.67
C PRO A 40 -26.63 7.07 -29.28
N THR A 41 -27.14 7.90 -28.38
CA THR A 41 -26.65 8.06 -27.01
C THR A 41 -27.78 7.92 -26.00
N TYR A 42 -27.43 7.60 -24.75
CA TYR A 42 -28.38 7.51 -23.65
C TYR A 42 -27.74 7.98 -22.35
N GLN A 43 -28.41 8.87 -21.62
CA GLN A 43 -27.87 9.43 -20.38
C GLN A 43 -28.50 8.75 -19.15
N ILE A 44 -27.67 8.31 -18.22
CA ILE A 44 -28.13 7.70 -16.95
C ILE A 44 -27.43 8.34 -15.74
N PRO A 45 -28.04 8.30 -14.54
CA PRO A 45 -27.33 8.60 -13.30
C PRO A 45 -26.14 7.64 -13.09
N LEU A 46 -25.03 8.13 -12.55
CA LEU A 46 -23.89 7.28 -12.18
C LEU A 46 -24.32 6.21 -11.15
N THR A 47 -25.15 6.57 -10.18
CA THR A 47 -25.69 5.64 -9.18
C THR A 47 -26.45 4.47 -9.81
N LEU A 48 -27.21 4.71 -10.89
CA LEU A 48 -27.88 3.65 -11.63
C LEU A 48 -26.89 2.71 -12.33
N ALA A 49 -25.80 3.25 -12.88
CA ALA A 49 -24.75 2.42 -13.49
C ALA A 49 -24.08 1.50 -12.45
N LEU A 50 -23.78 2.03 -11.27
CA LEU A 50 -23.18 1.26 -10.18
C LEU A 50 -24.17 0.20 -9.64
N GLN A 51 -25.46 0.53 -9.54
CA GLN A 51 -26.49 -0.43 -9.16
C GLN A 51 -26.63 -1.57 -10.19
N VAL A 52 -26.60 -1.26 -11.48
CA VAL A 52 -26.66 -2.29 -12.54
C VAL A 52 -25.45 -3.23 -12.48
N LEU A 53 -24.26 -2.70 -12.19
CA LEU A 53 -23.06 -3.51 -11.97
C LEU A 53 -23.19 -4.37 -10.71
N LEU A 54 -23.73 -3.80 -9.64
CA LEU A 54 -24.02 -4.50 -8.38
C LEU A 54 -24.95 -5.69 -8.64
N ASP A 55 -26.08 -5.45 -9.30
CA ASP A 55 -27.06 -6.47 -9.67
C ASP A 55 -26.42 -7.59 -10.47
N HIS A 56 -25.56 -7.26 -11.43
CA HIS A 56 -24.83 -8.25 -12.23
C HIS A 56 -23.92 -9.13 -11.36
N VAL A 57 -23.12 -8.54 -10.47
CA VAL A 57 -22.19 -9.28 -9.62
C VAL A 57 -22.93 -10.12 -8.56
N THR A 58 -24.10 -9.69 -8.08
CA THR A 58 -24.93 -10.48 -7.16
C THR A 58 -25.82 -11.51 -7.87
N GLY A 59 -25.72 -11.65 -9.20
CA GLY A 59 -26.51 -12.62 -9.96
C GLY A 59 -27.98 -12.23 -10.15
N LEU A 60 -28.35 -10.98 -9.88
CA LEU A 60 -29.70 -10.47 -10.15
C LEU A 60 -29.90 -10.27 -11.66
N ARG A 61 -31.01 -10.79 -12.18
CA ARG A 61 -31.36 -10.66 -13.60
C ARG A 61 -32.05 -9.33 -13.88
N ILE A 62 -31.52 -8.60 -14.86
CA ILE A 62 -32.12 -7.37 -15.35
C ILE A 62 -33.24 -7.71 -16.33
N ARG A 63 -34.43 -7.17 -16.09
CA ARG A 63 -35.59 -7.40 -16.96
C ARG A 63 -35.35 -6.82 -18.36
N ARG A 64 -35.97 -7.42 -19.38
CA ARG A 64 -35.95 -7.00 -20.80
C ARG A 64 -34.62 -7.19 -21.54
N ILE A 65 -33.60 -7.76 -20.91
CA ILE A 65 -32.36 -8.16 -21.57
C ILE A 65 -32.03 -9.62 -21.28
N THR A 66 -31.29 -10.26 -22.19
CA THR A 66 -30.78 -11.62 -22.01
C THR A 66 -29.56 -11.64 -21.08
N PRO A 67 -29.17 -12.79 -20.51
CA PRO A 67 -27.93 -12.91 -19.74
C PRO A 67 -26.67 -12.48 -20.51
N ALA A 68 -26.59 -12.79 -21.81
CA ALA A 68 -25.47 -12.37 -22.66
C ALA A 68 -25.44 -10.85 -22.84
N GLU A 69 -26.60 -10.23 -23.08
CA GLU A 69 -26.73 -8.77 -23.14
C GLU A 69 -26.35 -8.12 -21.81
N GLN A 70 -26.71 -8.72 -20.67
CA GLN A 70 -26.34 -8.23 -19.34
C GLN A 70 -24.82 -8.26 -19.11
N THR A 71 -24.11 -9.30 -19.56
CA THR A 71 -22.64 -9.35 -19.50
C THR A 71 -22.00 -8.26 -20.36
N VAL A 72 -22.52 -8.04 -21.58
CA VAL A 72 -22.06 -6.94 -22.45
C VAL A 72 -22.31 -5.58 -21.81
N LEU A 73 -23.48 -5.38 -21.22
CA LEU A 73 -23.84 -4.16 -20.48
C LEU A 73 -22.87 -3.91 -19.33
N ALA A 74 -22.64 -4.91 -18.49
CA ALA A 74 -21.75 -4.81 -17.34
C ALA A 74 -20.30 -4.50 -17.75
N SER A 75 -19.77 -5.20 -18.76
CA SER A 75 -18.43 -4.93 -19.29
C SER A 75 -18.29 -3.50 -19.83
N GLY A 76 -19.27 -3.04 -20.62
CA GLY A 76 -19.27 -1.68 -21.17
C GLY A 76 -19.37 -0.60 -20.09
N LEU A 77 -20.18 -0.82 -19.04
CA LEU A 77 -20.24 0.07 -17.89
C LEU A 77 -18.93 0.08 -17.11
N MET A 78 -18.33 -1.09 -16.85
CA MET A 78 -17.06 -1.18 -16.11
C MET A 78 -15.92 -0.46 -16.84
N GLN A 79 -15.90 -0.48 -18.18
CA GLN A 79 -14.96 0.33 -18.97
C GLN A 79 -15.14 1.84 -18.75
N ARG A 80 -16.40 2.31 -18.64
CA ARG A 80 -16.69 3.72 -18.32
C ARG A 80 -16.27 4.08 -16.90
N ILE A 81 -16.61 3.24 -15.93
CA ILE A 81 -16.20 3.39 -14.53
C ILE A 81 -14.68 3.41 -14.39
N SER A 82 -13.96 2.58 -15.18
CA SER A 82 -12.50 2.58 -15.19
C SER A 82 -11.88 3.90 -15.58
N LYS A 83 -12.43 4.56 -16.61
CA LYS A 83 -11.98 5.89 -17.01
C LYS A 83 -12.20 6.92 -15.91
N ILE A 84 -13.24 6.77 -15.09
CA ILE A 84 -13.55 7.70 -13.99
C ILE A 84 -12.57 7.52 -12.84
N TYR A 85 -12.44 6.32 -12.26
CA TYR A 85 -11.58 6.15 -11.08
C TYR A 85 -10.10 6.38 -11.40
N LYS A 86 -9.65 6.11 -12.63
CA LYS A 86 -8.24 6.37 -13.02
C LYS A 86 -7.85 7.85 -12.93
N THR A 87 -8.82 8.77 -12.98
CA THR A 87 -8.56 10.21 -12.74
C THR A 87 -8.15 10.51 -11.30
N ALA A 88 -8.33 9.57 -10.36
CA ALA A 88 -7.90 9.72 -8.97
C ALA A 88 -6.38 9.60 -8.77
N ALA A 89 -5.63 9.06 -9.73
CA ALA A 89 -4.20 8.78 -9.57
C ALA A 89 -3.39 10.04 -9.19
N LEU A 90 -3.56 11.13 -9.94
CA LEU A 90 -2.85 12.39 -9.69
C LEU A 90 -3.29 13.06 -8.37
N PRO A 91 -4.61 13.23 -8.10
CA PRO A 91 -5.10 13.63 -6.77
C PRO A 91 -4.52 12.83 -5.61
N LEU A 92 -4.48 11.50 -5.71
CA LEU A 92 -3.96 10.63 -4.65
C LEU A 92 -2.46 10.84 -4.47
N THR A 93 -1.72 11.07 -5.56
CA THR A 93 -0.28 11.34 -5.52
C THR A 93 0.02 12.71 -4.92
N ASP A 94 -0.77 13.73 -5.25
CA ASP A 94 -0.68 15.08 -4.66
C ASP A 94 -0.92 15.04 -3.14
N GLU A 95 -1.88 14.22 -2.70
CA GLU A 95 -2.28 14.13 -1.30
C GLU A 95 -1.38 13.20 -0.46
N LEU A 96 -1.08 12.00 -0.98
CA LEU A 96 -0.36 10.95 -0.24
C LEU A 96 1.13 10.92 -0.59
N GLY A 97 1.56 11.56 -1.68
CA GLY A 97 2.92 11.40 -2.20
C GLY A 97 3.05 10.14 -3.03
N ALA A 98 4.13 10.06 -3.82
CA ALA A 98 4.38 8.98 -4.76
C ALA A 98 4.95 7.72 -4.06
N PHE A 99 4.17 7.13 -3.15
CA PHE A 99 4.54 5.93 -2.40
C PHE A 99 3.43 4.90 -2.46
N CYS A 100 3.80 3.63 -2.58
CA CYS A 100 2.86 2.53 -2.37
C CYS A 100 2.34 2.60 -0.93
N SER A 101 1.04 2.71 -0.78
CA SER A 101 0.36 2.80 0.52
C SER A 101 0.58 1.55 1.38
N TYR A 102 0.92 0.44 0.74
CA TYR A 102 1.15 -0.85 1.40
C TYR A 102 2.61 -1.10 1.76
N CYS A 103 3.47 -1.41 0.77
CA CYS A 103 4.86 -1.78 1.04
C CYS A 103 5.77 -0.57 1.27
N GLY A 104 5.32 0.65 0.96
CA GLY A 104 6.10 1.87 1.11
C GLY A 104 7.08 2.16 -0.02
N THR A 105 7.20 1.31 -1.05
CA THR A 105 8.11 1.58 -2.18
C THR A 105 7.77 2.93 -2.83
N ALA A 106 8.80 3.67 -3.25
CA ALA A 106 8.61 4.86 -4.07
C ALA A 106 8.00 4.49 -5.43
N LEU A 107 7.17 5.39 -5.98
CA LEU A 107 6.43 5.26 -7.23
C LEU A 107 6.80 6.39 -8.20
N PRO A 108 8.03 6.43 -8.74
CA PRO A 108 8.47 7.51 -9.62
C PRO A 108 7.77 7.55 -11.00
N GLY A 109 6.90 6.58 -11.29
CA GLY A 109 6.31 6.36 -12.61
C GLY A 109 4.89 5.79 -12.50
N LEU A 110 4.66 4.60 -13.07
CA LEU A 110 3.33 3.96 -13.13
C LEU A 110 2.69 3.85 -11.74
N ILE A 111 1.53 4.50 -11.60
CA ILE A 111 0.75 4.55 -10.37
C ILE A 111 -0.56 3.82 -10.59
N GLU A 112 -0.83 2.81 -9.78
CA GLU A 112 -2.12 2.13 -9.76
C GLU A 112 -3.02 2.76 -8.70
N VAL A 113 -4.25 3.10 -9.12
CA VAL A 113 -5.35 3.44 -8.20
C VAL A 113 -5.93 2.12 -7.73
N GLU A 114 -5.58 1.73 -6.51
CA GLU A 114 -6.03 0.47 -5.94
C GLU A 114 -7.27 0.68 -5.08
N HIS A 115 -8.24 -0.23 -5.22
CA HIS A 115 -9.48 -0.22 -4.46
C HIS A 115 -9.35 -1.08 -3.20
N ALA A 116 -9.58 -0.52 -2.02
CA ALA A 116 -9.60 -1.31 -0.79
C ALA A 116 -10.67 -2.43 -0.86
N LEU A 117 -11.86 -2.09 -1.33
CA LEU A 117 -12.89 -3.02 -1.78
C LEU A 117 -12.81 -3.19 -3.31
N PRO A 118 -12.47 -4.39 -3.82
CA PRO A 118 -12.32 -4.65 -5.25
C PRO A 118 -13.54 -4.27 -6.08
N LYS A 119 -13.34 -3.48 -7.15
CA LYS A 119 -14.39 -3.02 -8.08
C LYS A 119 -15.17 -4.15 -8.78
N SER A 120 -14.55 -5.31 -8.96
CA SER A 120 -15.12 -6.53 -9.54
C SER A 120 -16.21 -7.14 -8.65
N HIS A 121 -16.02 -7.04 -7.34
CA HIS A 121 -16.92 -7.60 -6.32
C HIS A 121 -17.82 -6.55 -5.69
N PHE A 122 -17.35 -5.32 -5.59
CA PHE A 122 -18.02 -4.22 -4.90
C PHE A 122 -18.12 -2.97 -5.78
N PRO A 123 -18.80 -3.07 -6.94
CA PRO A 123 -18.85 -1.99 -7.92
C PRO A 123 -19.50 -0.71 -7.39
N TYR A 124 -20.35 -0.81 -6.35
CA TYR A 124 -20.95 0.35 -5.69
C TYR A 124 -19.91 1.35 -5.17
N TYR A 125 -18.75 0.86 -4.71
CA TYR A 125 -17.66 1.67 -4.18
C TYR A 125 -16.55 1.97 -5.22
N ALA A 126 -16.75 1.62 -6.49
CA ALA A 126 -15.69 1.66 -7.51
C ALA A 126 -15.23 3.08 -7.89
N VAL A 127 -16.03 4.09 -7.56
CA VAL A 127 -15.75 5.52 -7.81
C VAL A 127 -15.58 6.32 -6.52
N GLU A 128 -15.57 5.65 -5.37
CA GLU A 128 -15.52 6.34 -4.08
C GLU A 128 -14.09 6.67 -3.69
N TRP A 129 -13.84 7.96 -3.44
CA TRP A 129 -12.53 8.45 -3.01
C TRP A 129 -11.99 7.68 -1.80
N LYS A 130 -12.83 7.44 -0.78
CA LYS A 130 -12.45 6.72 0.45
C LYS A 130 -12.06 5.26 0.23
N ASN A 131 -12.39 4.71 -0.94
CA ASN A 131 -12.03 3.35 -1.33
C ASN A 131 -10.69 3.29 -2.06
N PHE A 132 -10.03 4.42 -2.35
CA PHE A 132 -8.79 4.43 -3.13
C PHE A 132 -7.53 4.65 -2.30
N LEU A 133 -6.49 3.90 -2.66
CA LEU A 133 -5.11 4.07 -2.23
C LEU A 133 -4.17 3.98 -3.45
N LEU A 134 -2.90 4.31 -3.23
CA LEU A 134 -1.85 4.10 -4.23
C LEU A 134 -1.18 2.75 -4.01
N ALA A 135 -0.99 1.98 -5.08
CA ALA A 135 -0.29 0.71 -5.03
C ALA A 135 0.83 0.64 -6.07
N CYS A 136 1.92 -0.05 -5.72
CA CYS A 136 2.84 -0.56 -6.73
C CYS A 136 2.24 -1.79 -7.43
N SER A 137 2.71 -2.09 -8.64
CA SER A 137 2.23 -3.26 -9.41
C SER A 137 2.26 -4.56 -8.61
N PRO A 138 3.35 -4.95 -7.90
CA PRO A 138 3.32 -6.18 -7.11
C PRO A 138 2.25 -6.21 -6.01
N CYS A 139 2.07 -5.13 -5.24
CA CYS A 139 1.00 -5.07 -4.23
C CYS A 139 -0.39 -5.13 -4.86
N ASN A 140 -0.59 -4.44 -5.99
CA ASN A 140 -1.85 -4.45 -6.74
C ASN A 140 -2.14 -5.86 -7.30
N THR A 141 -1.11 -6.55 -7.79
CA THR A 141 -1.23 -7.92 -8.30
C THR A 141 -1.49 -8.93 -7.20
N CYS A 142 -0.81 -8.84 -6.06
CA CYS A 142 -1.06 -9.74 -4.92
C CYS A 142 -2.47 -9.57 -4.37
N LYS A 143 -2.93 -8.33 -4.19
CA LYS A 143 -4.27 -8.05 -3.69
C LYS A 143 -5.36 -8.41 -4.71
N ALA A 144 -5.12 -8.15 -6.00
CA ALA A 144 -6.04 -8.46 -7.10
C ALA A 144 -7.51 -8.10 -6.78
N ASP A 145 -8.40 -9.09 -6.87
CA ASP A 145 -9.83 -8.99 -6.58
C ASP A 145 -10.18 -9.47 -5.17
N ASP A 146 -9.19 -9.59 -4.28
CA ASP A 146 -9.37 -10.00 -2.89
C ASP A 146 -9.56 -8.80 -1.93
N PRO A 147 -10.38 -8.99 -0.88
CA PRO A 147 -11.24 -10.15 -0.66
C PRO A 147 -12.45 -10.13 -1.61
N ASP A 148 -12.90 -11.30 -2.04
CA ASP A 148 -14.14 -11.41 -2.79
C ASP A 148 -15.39 -11.22 -1.91
N ARG A 149 -16.58 -11.18 -2.52
CA ARG A 149 -17.84 -11.03 -1.77
C ARG A 149 -18.12 -12.19 -0.82
N LYS A 150 -17.75 -13.41 -1.20
CA LYS A 150 -18.01 -14.62 -0.40
C LYS A 150 -17.24 -14.54 0.91
N THR A 151 -15.96 -14.18 0.81
CA THR A 151 -15.05 -13.95 1.93
C THR A 151 -15.60 -12.85 2.83
N ALA A 152 -15.92 -11.68 2.28
CA ALA A 152 -16.48 -10.58 3.06
C ALA A 152 -17.82 -10.92 3.73
N THR A 153 -18.67 -11.71 3.08
CA THR A 153 -19.95 -12.18 3.65
C THR A 153 -19.71 -13.10 4.85
N SER A 154 -18.71 -13.99 4.77
CA SER A 154 -18.35 -14.87 5.90
C SER A 154 -17.86 -14.09 7.11
N TRP A 155 -17.19 -12.95 6.89
CA TRP A 155 -16.70 -12.07 7.94
C TRP A 155 -17.78 -11.19 8.57
N ALA A 156 -18.77 -10.76 7.79
CA ALA A 156 -19.84 -9.89 8.28
C ALA A 156 -20.75 -10.57 9.30
N GLN A 157 -20.70 -11.91 9.43
CA GLN A 157 -21.47 -12.70 10.39
C GLN A 157 -22.98 -12.38 10.41
N ALA A 158 -23.53 -11.99 9.25
CA ALA A 158 -24.93 -11.67 9.06
C ALA A 158 -25.53 -12.56 7.97
N PHE A 159 -26.79 -12.95 8.12
CA PHE A 159 -27.49 -13.82 7.16
C PHE A 159 -27.62 -13.18 5.76
N SER A 160 -27.73 -11.86 5.70
CA SER A 160 -27.77 -11.08 4.44
C SER A 160 -27.14 -9.71 4.70
N PRO A 161 -25.80 -9.62 4.66
CA PRO A 161 -25.12 -8.37 4.98
C PRO A 161 -25.42 -7.30 3.93
N THR A 162 -25.66 -6.09 4.42
CA THR A 162 -25.72 -4.89 3.57
C THR A 162 -24.34 -4.58 2.98
N GLU A 163 -24.31 -3.82 1.88
CA GLU A 163 -23.05 -3.33 1.31
C GLU A 163 -22.19 -2.59 2.35
N GLN A 164 -22.81 -1.86 3.28
CA GLN A 164 -22.09 -1.15 4.35
C GLN A 164 -21.47 -2.10 5.37
N GLN A 165 -22.15 -3.20 5.70
CA GLN A 165 -21.60 -4.23 6.59
C GLN A 165 -20.40 -4.92 5.93
N LEU A 166 -20.50 -5.29 4.65
CA LEU A 166 -19.38 -5.86 3.89
C LEU A 166 -18.19 -4.89 3.86
N HIS A 167 -18.45 -3.60 3.61
CA HIS A 167 -17.42 -2.56 3.68
C HIS A 167 -16.75 -2.50 5.05
N ASN A 168 -17.52 -2.50 6.13
CA ASN A 168 -16.97 -2.42 7.47
C ASN A 168 -16.13 -3.66 7.82
N SER A 169 -16.54 -4.86 7.40
CA SER A 169 -15.74 -6.07 7.61
C SER A 169 -14.35 -5.96 6.95
N ILE A 170 -14.29 -5.51 5.70
CA ILE A 170 -13.02 -5.36 4.97
C ILE A 170 -12.17 -4.22 5.56
N ARG A 171 -12.78 -3.05 5.78
CA ARG A 171 -12.06 -1.82 6.13
C ARG A 171 -11.71 -1.70 7.61
N GLN A 172 -12.55 -2.25 8.48
CA GLN A 172 -12.46 -2.01 9.92
C GLN A 172 -12.10 -3.25 10.73
N GLN A 173 -12.38 -4.47 10.23
CA GLN A 173 -12.27 -5.70 11.03
C GLN A 173 -11.10 -6.60 10.61
N HIS A 174 -10.80 -6.75 9.32
CA HIS A 174 -9.85 -7.75 8.81
C HIS A 174 -8.49 -7.20 8.39
N TYR A 175 -8.46 -6.14 7.58
CA TYR A 175 -7.18 -5.64 7.04
C TYR A 175 -6.71 -4.34 7.68
N ILE A 176 -5.40 -4.08 7.67
CA ILE A 176 -4.80 -2.83 8.16
C ILE A 176 -4.65 -1.82 7.03
N TRP A 177 -5.35 -0.70 7.12
CA TRP A 177 -5.29 0.34 6.11
C TRP A 177 -4.57 1.59 6.62
N PRO A 178 -3.61 2.14 5.85
CA PRO A 178 -2.80 3.27 6.29
C PRO A 178 -3.60 4.56 6.47
N ASP A 179 -4.75 4.68 5.79
CA ASP A 179 -5.63 5.85 5.85
C ASP A 179 -6.70 5.76 6.96
N LEU A 180 -6.82 4.61 7.63
CA LEU A 180 -7.78 4.41 8.73
C LEU A 180 -7.14 4.22 10.09
N ASN A 181 -5.88 3.79 10.13
CA ASN A 181 -5.23 3.39 11.37
C ASN A 181 -3.87 4.09 11.52
N ALA A 182 -3.79 5.09 12.40
CA ALA A 182 -2.52 5.75 12.74
C ALA A 182 -1.48 4.76 13.30
N GLY A 183 -1.94 3.67 13.92
CA GLY A 183 -1.11 2.58 14.45
C GLY A 183 -0.75 1.51 13.41
N CYS A 184 -1.08 1.69 12.12
CA CYS A 184 -0.70 0.72 11.08
C CYS A 184 0.81 0.51 10.97
N TRP A 185 1.59 1.48 11.45
CA TRP A 185 3.03 1.38 11.60
C TRP A 185 3.43 0.33 12.63
N GLN A 186 2.89 0.44 13.85
CA GLN A 186 3.17 -0.46 14.97
C GLN A 186 2.64 -1.86 14.74
N ALA A 187 1.58 -2.00 13.95
CA ALA A 187 0.98 -3.29 13.66
C ALA A 187 1.78 -4.14 12.66
N LEU A 188 2.69 -3.50 11.91
CA LEU A 188 3.51 -4.11 10.86
C LEU A 188 5.00 -3.73 11.07
N PRO A 189 5.60 -4.11 12.21
CA PRO A 189 6.98 -3.76 12.52
C PRO A 189 7.96 -4.45 11.57
N ASN A 190 9.02 -3.74 11.20
CA ASN A 190 10.09 -4.28 10.36
C ASN A 190 11.12 -4.98 11.23
N GLN A 191 11.57 -6.16 10.81
CA GLN A 191 12.57 -6.96 11.49
C GLN A 191 13.65 -7.39 10.49
N LEU A 192 14.91 -7.12 10.82
CA LEU A 192 16.04 -7.62 10.09
C LEU A 192 16.30 -9.08 10.50
N GLN A 193 16.43 -9.96 9.52
CA GLN A 193 16.80 -11.35 9.73
C GLN A 193 17.98 -11.71 8.81
N TYR A 194 18.71 -12.76 9.17
CA TYR A 194 19.79 -13.31 8.38
C TYR A 194 19.60 -14.81 8.18
N LEU A 195 20.09 -15.34 7.07
CA LEU A 195 20.17 -16.78 6.85
C LEU A 195 21.42 -17.32 7.56
N ASP A 196 21.21 -18.03 8.67
CA ASP A 196 22.32 -18.56 9.46
C ASP A 196 23.07 -19.64 8.65
N PRO A 197 24.36 -19.43 8.32
CA PRO A 197 25.08 -20.34 7.44
C PRO A 197 25.37 -21.70 8.09
N LYS A 198 25.33 -21.79 9.43
CA LYS A 198 25.60 -23.04 10.16
C LYS A 198 24.40 -23.97 10.14
N VAL A 199 23.20 -23.43 10.31
CA VAL A 199 21.95 -24.22 10.42
C VAL A 199 21.02 -24.08 9.22
N GLN A 200 21.33 -23.19 8.28
CA GLN A 200 20.55 -22.93 7.06
C GLN A 200 19.09 -22.51 7.35
N THR A 201 18.90 -21.71 8.40
CA THR A 201 17.59 -21.18 8.80
C THR A 201 17.62 -19.68 8.96
N TRP A 202 16.51 -19.01 8.65
CA TRP A 202 16.35 -17.59 8.91
C TRP A 202 16.23 -17.32 10.41
N THR A 203 17.08 -16.41 10.91
CA THR A 203 17.11 -15.98 12.31
C THR A 203 16.87 -14.48 12.38
N VAL A 204 15.88 -14.07 13.16
CA VAL A 204 15.55 -12.65 13.40
C VAL A 204 16.56 -12.03 14.36
N LEU A 205 17.12 -10.89 14.00
CA LEU A 205 17.96 -10.08 14.88
C LEU A 205 17.10 -9.28 15.84
N ASN A 206 17.51 -9.21 17.10
CA ASN A 206 16.86 -8.30 18.04
C ASN A 206 17.16 -6.83 17.69
N ALA A 207 16.44 -5.89 18.32
CA ALA A 207 16.55 -4.47 18.00
C ALA A 207 17.99 -3.93 18.10
N ALA A 208 18.74 -4.28 19.15
CA ALA A 208 20.12 -3.82 19.35
C ALA A 208 21.10 -4.46 18.36
N GLU A 209 20.93 -5.76 18.07
CA GLU A 209 21.71 -6.47 17.07
C GLU A 209 21.50 -5.89 15.68
N SER A 210 20.25 -5.63 15.29
CA SER A 210 19.86 -5.22 13.93
C SER A 210 20.44 -3.88 13.45
N VAL A 211 21.02 -3.10 14.37
CA VAL A 211 21.67 -1.81 14.10
C VAL A 211 23.13 -1.76 14.56
N SER A 212 23.69 -2.90 14.99
CA SER A 212 25.03 -2.96 15.59
C SER A 212 26.12 -2.39 14.68
N ALA A 213 27.20 -1.90 15.29
CA ALA A 213 28.21 -1.12 14.59
C ALA A 213 29.02 -1.87 13.54
N GLY A 214 28.97 -3.20 13.41
CA GLY A 214 29.61 -3.94 12.32
C GLY A 214 28.67 -4.71 11.40
N ILE A 215 27.34 -4.59 11.56
CA ILE A 215 26.41 -4.95 10.48
C ILE A 215 26.63 -4.01 9.28
N ARG A 216 27.04 -4.53 8.13
CA ARG A 216 27.31 -3.75 6.91
C ARG A 216 26.81 -4.46 5.67
N LEU A 217 26.07 -3.73 4.84
CA LEU A 217 25.74 -4.17 3.50
C LEU A 217 27.02 -4.33 2.68
N THR A 218 27.19 -5.47 2.03
CA THR A 218 28.36 -5.75 1.19
C THR A 218 27.98 -5.81 -0.29
N ALA A 219 26.86 -6.46 -0.61
CA ALA A 219 26.39 -6.61 -1.98
C ALA A 219 24.88 -6.88 -2.04
N TYR A 220 24.33 -6.85 -3.25
CA TYR A 220 23.00 -7.39 -3.53
C TYR A 220 22.98 -7.97 -4.94
N ASP A 221 22.23 -9.05 -5.12
CA ASP A 221 22.00 -9.72 -6.40
C ASP A 221 20.57 -9.47 -6.84
N VAL A 222 20.41 -8.69 -7.91
CA VAL A 222 19.11 -8.33 -8.48
C VAL A 222 18.44 -9.49 -9.19
N ILE A 223 19.19 -10.46 -9.71
CA ILE A 223 18.65 -11.62 -10.42
C ILE A 223 18.13 -12.64 -9.40
N GLN A 224 18.88 -12.84 -8.31
CA GLN A 224 18.51 -13.78 -7.25
C GLN A 224 17.69 -13.16 -6.12
N HIS A 225 17.42 -11.85 -6.17
CA HIS A 225 16.74 -11.08 -5.12
C HIS A 225 17.42 -11.09 -3.74
N LYS A 226 18.73 -11.33 -3.71
CA LYS A 226 19.50 -11.45 -2.47
C LYS A 226 20.11 -10.15 -2.04
N VAL A 227 20.18 -9.94 -0.74
CA VAL A 227 20.95 -8.86 -0.12
C VAL A 227 21.96 -9.50 0.82
N LEU A 228 23.22 -9.12 0.69
CA LEU A 228 24.34 -9.70 1.45
C LEU A 228 24.90 -8.67 2.41
N ALA A 229 25.23 -9.12 3.62
CA ALA A 229 25.84 -8.29 4.64
C ALA A 229 26.86 -9.06 5.48
N ASN A 230 27.79 -8.31 6.06
CA ASN A 230 28.62 -8.78 7.16
C ASN A 230 27.88 -8.60 8.48
N LEU A 231 28.00 -9.56 9.39
CA LEU A 231 27.43 -9.54 10.75
C LEU A 231 28.54 -9.63 11.80
N ASP A 232 28.32 -8.97 12.93
CA ASP A 232 29.24 -8.92 14.06
C ASP A 232 29.39 -10.26 14.77
N ALA A 233 30.54 -10.46 15.45
CA ALA A 233 30.80 -11.65 16.24
C ALA A 233 29.83 -11.88 17.40
N SER A 234 29.14 -10.82 17.85
CA SER A 234 28.11 -10.90 18.90
C SER A 234 26.80 -11.51 18.42
N ILE A 235 26.61 -11.73 17.11
CA ILE A 235 25.37 -12.26 16.52
C ILE A 235 25.57 -13.75 16.20
N GLY A 236 24.72 -14.64 16.74
CA GLY A 236 24.68 -16.05 16.30
C GLY A 236 25.97 -16.87 16.47
N GLY A 237 26.85 -16.45 17.39
CA GLY A 237 28.09 -17.18 17.71
C GLY A 237 29.14 -17.15 16.61
N GLY A 238 29.23 -16.08 15.81
CA GLY A 238 30.39 -15.85 14.94
C GLY A 238 30.25 -14.58 14.12
N PRO A 239 31.36 -13.92 13.74
CA PRO A 239 31.28 -12.95 12.67
C PRO A 239 30.92 -13.72 11.40
N PHE A 240 29.95 -13.23 10.65
CA PHE A 240 29.56 -13.82 9.38
C PHE A 240 29.88 -12.84 8.27
N GLY A 241 30.54 -13.32 7.20
CA GLY A 241 30.83 -12.54 6.02
C GLY A 241 29.85 -12.88 4.89
N ASP A 242 29.38 -11.86 4.17
CA ASP A 242 28.52 -12.00 2.98
C ASP A 242 27.33 -12.96 3.16
N VAL A 243 26.67 -12.91 4.33
CA VAL A 243 25.46 -13.71 4.58
C VAL A 243 24.23 -13.02 4.04
N GLU A 244 23.26 -13.82 3.61
CA GLU A 244 21.99 -13.33 3.12
C GLU A 244 21.17 -12.71 4.26
N VAL A 245 20.62 -11.53 3.99
CA VAL A 245 19.80 -10.77 4.94
C VAL A 245 18.52 -10.29 4.28
N ALA A 246 17.46 -10.20 5.08
CA ALA A 246 16.17 -9.71 4.63
C ALA A 246 15.47 -8.91 5.72
N VAL A 247 14.71 -7.88 5.32
CA VAL A 247 13.81 -7.15 6.22
C VAL A 247 12.39 -7.64 5.99
N VAL A 248 11.90 -8.43 6.93
CA VAL A 248 10.50 -8.89 6.94
C VAL A 248 9.64 -7.94 7.77
N VAL A 249 8.35 -8.00 7.52
CA VAL A 249 7.33 -7.36 8.33
C VAL A 249 6.70 -8.43 9.18
N SER A 250 6.82 -8.36 10.50
CA SER A 250 6.11 -9.28 11.39
C SER A 250 4.70 -8.78 11.68
N ASP A 251 3.83 -9.68 12.11
CA ASP A 251 2.49 -9.35 12.55
C ASP A 251 2.45 -9.02 14.05
N ALA A 252 1.69 -7.99 14.42
CA ALA A 252 1.41 -7.67 15.82
C ALA A 252 0.05 -8.22 16.30
N ASN A 253 -0.83 -8.58 15.38
CA ASN A 253 -2.18 -9.10 15.63
C ASN A 253 -2.75 -9.76 14.37
N GLY A 254 -3.89 -10.45 14.49
CA GLY A 254 -4.50 -11.19 13.38
C GLY A 254 -4.78 -10.35 12.11
N ARG A 255 -5.10 -9.05 12.25
CA ARG A 255 -5.29 -8.18 11.08
C ARG A 255 -4.00 -7.90 10.33
N ALA A 256 -2.90 -7.82 11.07
CA ALA A 256 -1.58 -7.66 10.48
C ALA A 256 -1.19 -8.91 9.71
N THR A 257 -1.43 -10.10 10.27
CA THR A 257 -1.24 -11.40 9.60
C THR A 257 -2.02 -11.44 8.29
N GLU A 258 -3.33 -11.16 8.33
CA GLU A 258 -4.18 -11.17 7.14
C GLU A 258 -3.70 -10.17 6.06
N MET A 259 -3.21 -8.99 6.47
CA MET A 259 -2.67 -7.99 5.54
C MET A 259 -1.31 -8.40 4.95
N ILE A 260 -0.44 -9.02 5.74
CA ILE A 260 0.84 -9.57 5.26
C ILE A 260 0.59 -10.64 4.22
N ASP A 261 -0.36 -11.54 4.48
CA ASP A 261 -0.72 -12.65 3.59
C ASP A 261 -1.38 -12.15 2.30
N LEU A 262 -2.38 -11.27 2.41
CA LEU A 262 -3.08 -10.67 1.26
C LEU A 262 -2.10 -10.06 0.25
N LEU A 263 -1.06 -9.39 0.75
CA LEU A 263 -0.12 -8.66 -0.08
C LEU A 263 1.16 -9.44 -0.36
N GLY A 264 1.36 -10.60 0.25
CA GLY A 264 2.62 -11.34 0.24
C GLY A 264 3.82 -10.48 0.64
N LEU A 265 3.71 -9.69 1.73
CA LEU A 265 4.73 -8.67 2.06
C LEU A 265 6.12 -9.23 2.39
N ASN A 266 6.18 -10.51 2.77
CA ASN A 266 7.42 -11.22 3.12
C ASN A 266 7.82 -12.28 2.08
N ALA A 267 7.03 -12.46 1.03
CA ALA A 267 7.33 -13.44 0.00
C ALA A 267 8.51 -12.94 -0.86
N ASP A 268 9.48 -13.81 -1.08
CA ASP A 268 10.41 -13.65 -2.21
C ASP A 268 9.71 -14.23 -3.45
N SER A 269 9.27 -13.33 -4.33
CA SER A 269 8.61 -13.74 -5.56
C SER A 269 9.65 -14.17 -6.58
N SER A 270 9.43 -15.29 -7.26
CA SER A 270 10.21 -15.64 -8.45
C SER A 270 9.98 -14.68 -9.64
N SER A 271 9.05 -13.74 -9.51
CA SER A 271 8.79 -12.69 -10.51
C SER A 271 9.90 -11.65 -10.51
N VAL A 272 10.54 -11.46 -11.67
CA VAL A 272 11.56 -10.42 -11.89
C VAL A 272 11.09 -8.99 -11.60
N PHE A 273 9.77 -8.77 -11.49
CA PHE A 273 9.14 -7.48 -11.25
C PHE A 273 8.91 -7.18 -9.76
N ASP A 274 8.84 -8.19 -8.89
CA ASP A 274 8.61 -7.98 -7.46
C ASP A 274 9.92 -8.01 -6.69
N ARG A 275 10.42 -6.80 -6.41
CA ARG A 275 11.65 -6.57 -5.64
C ARG A 275 11.36 -5.94 -4.29
N ARG A 276 10.13 -6.07 -3.78
CA ARG A 276 9.70 -5.37 -2.56
C ARG A 276 10.54 -5.75 -1.36
N LEU A 277 10.83 -7.04 -1.16
CA LEU A 277 11.64 -7.52 -0.05
C LEU A 277 13.08 -7.00 -0.16
N MET A 278 13.75 -7.23 -1.29
CA MET A 278 15.11 -6.73 -1.56
C MET A 278 15.23 -5.21 -1.36
N ASN A 279 14.30 -4.42 -1.93
CA ASN A 279 14.35 -2.96 -1.82
C ASN A 279 14.07 -2.48 -0.38
N ARG A 280 13.18 -3.16 0.35
CA ARG A 280 12.94 -2.88 1.78
C ARG A 280 14.19 -3.14 2.61
N THR A 281 14.87 -4.26 2.37
CA THR A 281 16.14 -4.60 3.02
C THR A 281 17.21 -3.55 2.71
N ARG A 282 17.34 -3.15 1.45
CA ARG A 282 18.31 -2.10 1.05
C ARG A 282 18.02 -0.77 1.74
N ALA A 283 16.74 -0.38 1.86
CA ALA A 283 16.35 0.84 2.58
C ALA A 283 16.75 0.81 4.06
N TRP A 284 16.78 -0.37 4.70
CA TRP A 284 17.26 -0.53 6.07
C TRP A 284 18.74 -0.19 6.19
N PHE A 285 19.56 -0.73 5.29
CA PHE A 285 20.99 -0.44 5.27
C PHE A 285 21.30 1.00 4.84
N ASP A 286 20.52 1.59 3.94
CA ASP A 286 20.61 3.01 3.64
C ASP A 286 20.33 3.85 4.90
N ALA A 287 19.26 3.55 5.64
CA ALA A 287 18.93 4.25 6.88
C ALA A 287 20.01 4.09 7.95
N LEU A 288 20.55 2.88 8.07
CA LEU A 288 21.57 2.54 9.05
C LEU A 288 22.89 3.29 8.77
N GLU A 289 23.29 3.39 7.52
CA GLU A 289 24.50 4.15 7.15
C GLU A 289 24.32 5.65 7.34
N GLU A 290 23.15 6.21 6.96
CA GLU A 290 22.85 7.62 7.21
C GLU A 290 22.87 7.96 8.70
N CYS A 291 22.25 7.13 9.56
CA CYS A 291 22.26 7.35 11.00
C CYS A 291 23.69 7.34 11.57
N ARG A 292 24.55 6.43 11.10
CA ARG A 292 25.96 6.40 11.52
C ARG A 292 26.74 7.62 11.06
N LEU A 293 26.50 8.10 9.84
CA LEU A 293 27.13 9.32 9.33
C LEU A 293 26.71 10.54 10.16
N LEU A 294 25.41 10.65 10.48
CA LEU A 294 24.90 11.71 11.35
C LEU A 294 25.56 11.66 12.74
N SER A 295 25.62 10.48 13.38
CA SER A 295 26.24 10.34 14.71
C SER A 295 27.74 10.64 14.73
N ARG A 296 28.46 10.48 13.61
CA ARG A 296 29.89 10.84 13.53
C ARG A 296 30.14 12.33 13.45
N VAL A 297 29.18 13.11 12.93
CA VAL A 297 29.29 14.56 12.77
C VAL A 297 28.48 15.32 13.80
N ASP A 298 27.95 14.67 14.82
CA ASP A 298 27.18 15.32 15.88
C ASP A 298 28.13 15.63 17.07
N PRO A 299 28.17 16.87 17.62
CA PRO A 299 27.37 18.07 17.34
C PRO A 299 28.00 19.07 16.36
N ASP A 300 28.87 18.64 15.43
CA ASP A 300 29.44 19.52 14.40
C ASP A 300 28.27 20.14 13.58
N PRO A 301 28.33 21.45 13.24
CA PRO A 301 27.37 22.10 12.35
C PRO A 301 27.11 21.35 11.03
N LYS A 302 28.02 20.46 10.60
CA LYS A 302 27.83 19.49 9.51
C LYS A 302 26.59 18.61 9.64
N HIS A 303 26.15 18.30 10.85
CA HIS A 303 24.89 17.60 11.07
C HIS A 303 23.72 18.30 10.35
N ASN A 304 23.65 19.64 10.43
CA ASN A 304 22.59 20.43 9.80
C ASN A 304 22.65 20.43 8.27
N TRP A 305 23.82 20.18 7.68
CA TRP A 305 23.98 20.03 6.23
C TRP A 305 23.58 18.62 5.76
N LEU A 306 23.88 17.60 6.56
CA LEU A 306 23.55 16.20 6.24
C LEU A 306 22.07 15.89 6.44
N TRP A 307 21.43 16.42 7.48
CA TRP A 307 20.05 16.07 7.82
C TRP A 307 19.05 16.24 6.65
N PRO A 308 19.01 17.38 5.92
CA PRO A 308 18.14 17.52 4.75
C PRO A 308 18.46 16.55 3.60
N ILE A 309 19.72 16.11 3.49
CA ILE A 309 20.15 15.10 2.51
C ILE A 309 19.61 13.72 2.92
N THR A 310 19.71 13.37 4.20
CA THR A 310 19.13 12.15 4.76
C THR A 310 17.62 12.09 4.53
N LEU A 311 16.87 13.18 4.79
CA LEU A 311 15.44 13.25 4.51
C LEU A 311 15.11 13.03 3.01
N ARG A 312 15.91 13.62 2.11
CA ARG A 312 15.75 13.40 0.66
C ARG A 312 16.06 11.97 0.26
N ARG A 313 17.10 11.35 0.83
CA ARG A 313 17.45 9.95 0.58
C ARG A 313 16.34 9.02 1.04
N ALA A 314 15.78 9.26 2.23
CA ALA A 314 14.64 8.51 2.75
C ALA A 314 13.43 8.59 1.82
N ALA A 315 13.05 9.80 1.41
CA ALA A 315 11.94 9.99 0.47
C ALA A 315 12.23 9.33 -0.90
N SER A 316 13.48 9.30 -1.34
CA SER A 316 13.85 8.72 -2.64
C SER A 316 13.87 7.19 -2.63
N SER A 317 14.30 6.56 -1.54
CA SER A 317 14.26 5.10 -1.40
C SER A 317 12.87 4.58 -1.02
N GLY A 318 12.02 5.44 -0.46
CA GLY A 318 10.71 5.06 0.05
C GLY A 318 10.81 4.40 1.42
N PHE A 319 9.96 3.40 1.68
CA PHE A 319 9.96 2.60 2.90
C PHE A 319 10.03 3.42 4.18
N TYR A 320 9.21 4.48 4.29
CA TYR A 320 9.13 5.36 5.47
C TYR A 320 9.19 4.60 6.81
N SER A 321 8.45 3.49 6.87
CA SER A 321 8.39 2.61 8.02
C SER A 321 9.78 2.03 8.34
N VAL A 322 10.55 1.54 7.35
CA VAL A 322 11.92 1.06 7.60
C VAL A 322 12.82 2.15 8.18
N TRP A 323 12.82 3.35 7.59
CA TRP A 323 13.60 4.48 8.10
C TRP A 323 13.27 4.82 9.54
N LEU A 324 11.97 4.87 9.86
CA LEU A 324 11.50 5.13 11.21
C LEU A 324 11.87 4.01 12.20
N THR A 325 11.95 2.74 11.77
CA THR A 325 12.42 1.63 12.64
C THR A 325 13.88 1.89 13.00
N VAL A 326 14.73 2.08 11.99
CA VAL A 326 16.17 2.20 12.20
C VAL A 326 16.50 3.43 13.03
N MET A 327 15.91 4.58 12.71
CA MET A 327 16.16 5.85 13.41
C MET A 327 15.70 5.87 14.87
N GLN A 328 14.88 4.91 15.33
CA GLN A 328 14.54 4.79 16.75
C GLN A 328 15.72 4.33 17.61
N ALA A 329 16.71 3.67 16.99
CA ALA A 329 17.88 3.17 17.71
C ALA A 329 19.02 4.18 17.81
N PHE A 330 18.82 5.42 17.32
CA PHE A 330 19.85 6.45 17.28
C PHE A 330 19.35 7.73 17.93
N ASP A 331 20.24 8.33 18.72
CA ASP A 331 20.04 9.61 19.39
C ASP A 331 21.01 10.63 18.85
N ASN A 332 20.59 11.89 18.84
CA ASN A 332 21.51 13.01 18.73
C ASN A 332 22.25 13.24 20.06
N SER A 333 23.28 14.08 20.04
CA SER A 333 24.13 14.49 21.16
C SER A 333 23.36 15.17 22.29
N HIS A 334 22.14 15.62 22.02
CA HIS A 334 21.22 16.24 22.97
C HIS A 334 20.21 15.25 23.54
N GLY A 335 20.32 13.95 23.24
CA GLY A 335 19.43 12.89 23.72
C GLY A 335 18.07 12.86 23.02
N THR A 336 17.92 13.48 21.85
CA THR A 336 16.70 13.39 21.03
C THR A 336 16.84 12.24 20.03
N HIS A 337 15.89 11.30 20.06
CA HIS A 337 15.79 10.23 19.07
C HIS A 337 15.70 10.77 17.65
N TYR A 338 16.52 10.27 16.72
CA TYR A 338 16.44 10.63 15.30
C TYR A 338 15.06 10.35 14.71
N ALA A 339 14.36 9.33 15.19
CA ALA A 339 12.99 9.02 14.79
C ALA A 339 12.02 10.21 15.03
N LYS A 340 12.14 10.89 16.17
CA LYS A 340 11.29 12.05 16.51
C LYS A 340 11.56 13.22 15.55
N ALA A 341 12.83 13.54 15.32
CA ALA A 341 13.22 14.57 14.36
C ALA A 341 12.72 14.21 12.94
N PHE A 342 12.88 12.95 12.53
CA PHE A 342 12.45 12.46 11.23
C PHE A 342 10.94 12.61 11.02
N VAL A 343 10.13 12.25 12.02
CA VAL A 343 8.66 12.43 11.97
C VAL A 343 8.31 13.91 11.78
N ASN A 344 8.90 14.79 12.57
CA ASN A 344 8.59 16.23 12.54
C ASN A 344 9.00 16.89 11.22
N ASP A 345 10.18 16.57 10.71
CA ASP A 345 10.75 17.28 9.55
C ASP A 345 10.35 16.66 8.21
N SER A 346 9.95 15.39 8.20
CA SER A 346 9.59 14.66 6.98
C SER A 346 8.09 14.63 6.67
N ALA A 347 7.23 15.01 7.63
CA ALA A 347 5.77 15.11 7.45
C ALA A 347 5.36 16.36 6.64
N SER A 348 5.98 16.56 5.48
CA SER A 348 5.79 17.71 4.60
C SER A 348 5.55 17.29 3.15
N LYS A 349 5.06 18.24 2.33
CA LYS A 349 4.82 17.99 0.89
C LYS A 349 6.06 17.56 0.11
N LEU A 350 7.24 17.92 0.57
CA LEU A 350 8.49 17.60 -0.11
C LEU A 350 8.90 16.12 0.08
N TYR A 351 8.54 15.53 1.22
CA TYR A 351 9.00 14.20 1.61
C TYR A 351 7.83 13.22 1.70
N TYR A 352 7.08 13.27 2.81
CA TYR A 352 5.97 12.36 3.09
C TYR A 352 4.70 13.16 3.42
N PRO A 353 3.99 13.70 2.40
CA PRO A 353 2.77 14.47 2.62
C PRO A 353 1.71 13.64 3.34
N SER A 354 0.88 14.34 4.12
CA SER A 354 -0.27 13.80 4.84
C SER A 354 0.06 12.64 5.79
N THR A 355 1.32 12.51 6.21
CA THR A 355 1.70 11.53 7.24
C THR A 355 0.94 11.81 8.53
N ASN A 356 0.25 10.80 9.05
CA ASN A 356 -0.43 10.92 10.34
C ASN A 356 0.57 10.64 11.46
N ILE A 357 0.98 11.70 12.17
CA ILE A 357 2.01 11.62 13.20
C ILE A 357 1.49 11.25 14.60
N SER A 358 0.16 11.10 14.78
CA SER A 358 -0.44 11.00 16.12
C SER A 358 -0.04 9.77 16.94
N GLN A 359 0.45 8.71 16.29
CA GLN A 359 0.92 7.47 16.92
C GLN A 359 2.35 7.10 16.48
N LEU A 360 3.08 8.07 15.93
CA LEU A 360 4.50 7.91 15.62
C LEU A 360 5.35 8.41 16.80
N PRO A 361 6.62 7.98 16.92
CA PRO A 361 7.54 8.51 17.94
C PRO A 361 7.59 10.04 17.87
N CYS A 362 7.27 10.72 18.98
CA CYS A 362 6.99 12.15 19.01
C CYS A 362 7.82 12.96 20.00
#